data_AF-A0A929TPS4-F1
#
_entry.id   AF-A0A929TPS4-F1
#
_cell.length_a   1.000
_cell.length_b   1.000
_cell.length_c   1.000
_cell.angle_alpha   90.00
_cell.angle_beta   90.00
_cell.angle_gamma   90.00
#
_symmetry.space_group_name_H-M   'P 1'
#
loop_
_entity.id
_entity.type
_entity.pdbx_description
1 polymer ?
#
loop_
_entity_poly.entity_id
_entity_poly.type
_entity_poly.pdbx_seq_one_letter_code
_entity_poly.pdbx_strand_id
1 'polypeptide(L)' 'MYADYKNQGADEVLRKWDEAGITQLIYDLYEIYHVERLENAFVDIDEILAEKELRS' A
#
# COMPACT_ATOMS: atom_id res chain seq x y z
N MET A 1 -6.50 -9.32 -2.79
CA MET A 1 -6.34 -8.04 -2.06
C MET A 1 -4.87 -7.89 -1.67
N TYR A 2 -4.37 -6.69 -1.35
CA TYR A 2 -2.96 -6.51 -0.97
C TYR A 2 -2.55 -7.37 0.24
N ALA A 3 -3.44 -7.52 1.23
CA ALA A 3 -3.18 -8.38 2.39
C ALA A 3 -2.96 -9.86 2.00
N ASP A 4 -3.75 -10.39 1.05
CA ASP A 4 -3.54 -11.74 0.52
C ASP A 4 -2.20 -11.86 -0.21
N TYR A 5 -1.84 -10.82 -0.97
CA TYR A 5 -0.56 -10.75 -1.70
C TYR A 5 0.65 -10.81 -0.74
N LYS A 6 0.55 -10.15 0.42
CA LYS A 6 1.58 -10.20 1.47
C LYS A 6 1.43 -11.38 2.42
N ASN A 7 0.40 -12.23 2.26
CA ASN A 7 0.04 -13.30 3.18
C ASN A 7 -0.09 -12.79 4.64
N GLN A 8 -0.76 -11.66 4.82
CA GLN A 8 -0.96 -10.95 6.09
C GLN A 8 -2.44 -10.69 6.37
N GLY A 9 -2.75 -10.42 7.64
CA GLY A 9 -4.09 -9.94 8.03
C GLY A 9 -4.37 -8.55 7.47
N ALA A 10 -5.61 -8.30 7.06
CA ALA A 10 -6.02 -6.99 6.55
C ALA A 10 -5.86 -5.89 7.62
N ASP A 11 -6.13 -6.22 8.88
CA ASP A 11 -5.91 -5.38 10.06
C ASP A 11 -4.43 -5.06 10.27
N GLU A 12 -3.54 -6.05 10.09
CA GLU A 12 -2.09 -5.86 10.19
C GLU A 12 -1.57 -4.92 9.09
N VAL A 13 -2.02 -5.12 7.86
CA VAL A 13 -1.66 -4.27 6.71
C VAL A 13 -2.13 -2.83 6.93
N LEU A 14 -3.39 -2.64 7.31
CA LEU A 14 -3.94 -1.31 7.54
C LEU A 14 -3.19 -0.58 8.64
N ARG A 15 -2.86 -1.27 9.73
CA ARG A 15 -2.04 -0.70 10.81
C ARG A 15 -0.66 -0.26 10.31
N LYS A 16 0.01 -1.07 9.50
CA LYS A 16 1.33 -0.71 8.92
C LYS A 16 1.23 0.53 8.04
N TRP A 17 0.18 0.65 7.23
CA TRP A 17 -0.03 1.81 6.37
C TRP A 17 -0.31 3.09 7.17
N ASP A 18 -1.09 2.97 8.24
CA ASP A 18 -1.37 4.08 9.15
C ASP A 18 -0.09 4.52 9.90
N GLU A 19 0.69 3.58 10.41
CA GLU A 19 1.98 3.84 11.06
C GLU A 19 3.00 4.49 10.11
N ALA A 20 3.03 4.09 8.84
CA ALA A 20 3.87 4.70 7.80
C ALA A 20 3.31 6.04 7.28
N GLY A 21 2.07 6.39 7.63
CA GLY A 21 1.37 7.58 7.18
C GLY A 21 1.15 7.60 5.66
N ILE A 22 0.81 6.45 5.07
CA ILE A 22 0.61 6.31 3.60
C ILE A 22 -0.85 6.02 3.22
N THR A 23 -1.73 5.77 4.19
CA THR A 23 -3.14 5.41 3.94
C THR A 23 -3.85 6.41 3.02
N GLN A 24 -3.73 7.71 3.30
CA GLN A 24 -4.35 8.74 2.45
C GLN A 24 -3.76 8.77 1.04
N LEU A 25 -2.44 8.58 0.90
CA LEU A 25 -1.79 8.53 -0.40
C LEU A 25 -2.31 7.36 -1.24
N ILE A 26 -2.49 6.17 -0.65
CA ILE A 26 -3.05 5.00 -1.34
C ILE A 26 -4.49 5.28 -1.79
N TYR A 27 -5.29 5.98 -0.97
CA TYR A 27 -6.64 6.39 -1.36
C TYR A 27 -6.64 7.40 -2.52
N ASP A 28 -5.73 8.37 -2.50
CA ASP A 28 -5.62 9.37 -3.57
C ASP A 28 -5.22 8.74 -4.91
N LEU A 29 -4.47 7.63 -4.88
CA LEU A 29 -4.08 6.87 -6.07
C LEU A 29 -5.16 5.88 -6.56
N TYR A 30 -6.27 5.73 -5.83
CA TYR A 30 -7.34 4.78 -6.18
C TYR A 30 -7.93 5.03 -7.57
N GLU A 31 -8.03 6.30 -7.99
CA GLU A 31 -8.53 6.66 -9.33
C GLU A 31 -7.67 6.08 -10.46
N ILE A 32 -6.36 5.98 -10.24
CA ILE A 32 -5.42 5.39 -11.19
C ILE A 32 -5.54 3.86 -11.13
N TYR A 33 -5.54 3.28 -9.92
CA TYR A 33 -5.59 1.84 -9.76
C TYR A 33 -6.92 1.22 -10.20
N HIS A 34 -8.01 1.98 -10.26
CA HIS A 34 -9.29 1.45 -10.76
C HIS A 34 -9.32 1.25 -12.28
N VAL A 35 -8.39 1.86 -13.03
CA VAL A 35 -8.27 1.67 -14.49
C VAL A 35 -7.13 0.72 -14.87
N GLU A 36 -6.19 0.46 -13.96
CA GLU A 36 -5.03 -0.40 -14.18
C GLU A 36 -5.19 -1.81 -13.60
N ARG A 37 -4.13 -2.60 -13.71
CA ARG A 37 -4.02 -3.89 -13.02
C ARG A 37 -3.82 -3.65 -11.54
N LEU A 38 -4.56 -4.40 -10.72
CA LEU A 38 -4.46 -4.33 -9.27
C LEU A 38 -3.05 -4.64 -8.76
N GLU A 39 -2.30 -5.48 -9.48
CA GLU A 39 -0.92 -5.80 -9.17
C GLU A 39 0.02 -4.58 -9.27
N ASN A 40 -0.28 -3.59 -10.10
CA ASN A 40 0.49 -2.35 -10.16
C ASN A 40 0.40 -1.60 -8.82
N ALA A 41 -0.81 -1.53 -8.25
CA ALA A 41 -1.01 -0.94 -6.92
C ALA A 41 -0.20 -1.66 -5.85
N PHE A 42 -0.02 -2.98 -5.96
CA PHE A 42 0.75 -3.74 -4.96
C PHE A 42 2.25 -3.43 -5.03
N VAL A 43 2.79 -3.31 -6.25
CA VAL A 43 4.18 -2.93 -6.46
C VAL A 43 4.44 -1.52 -5.92
N ASP A 44 3.58 -0.56 -6.25
CA ASP A 44 3.71 0.82 -5.79
C ASP A 44 3.65 0.93 -4.26
N ILE A 45 2.73 0.21 -3.62
CA ILE A 45 2.63 0.20 -2.15
C ILE A 45 3.92 -0.34 -1.51
N ASP A 46 4.52 -1.38 -2.10
CA ASP A 46 5.80 -1.92 -1.63
C ASP A 46 6.95 -0.91 -1.80
N GLU A 47 7.01 -0.19 -2.92
CA GLU A 47 8.01 0.86 -3.17
C GLU A 47 7.85 2.05 -2.21
N ILE A 48 6.62 2.52 -2.01
CA ILE A 48 6.28 3.61 -1.09
C ILE A 48 6.70 3.25 0.35
N LEU A 49 6.40 2.03 0.79
CA LEU A 49 6.80 1.56 2.12
C LEU A 49 8.32 1.51 2.27
N ALA A 50 9.03 0.98 1.28
CA ALA A 50 10.50 0.93 1.29
C ALA A 50 11.12 2.34 1.36
N GLU A 51 10.55 3.31 0.62
CA GLU A 51 11.00 4.70 0.69
C GLU A 51 10.78 5.33 2.07
N LYS A 52 9.66 5.00 2.75
CA LYS A 52 9.37 5.48 4.11
C LYS A 52 10.37 4.95 5.12
N GLU A 53 10.66 3.64 5.06
CA GLU A 53 11.64 2.99 5.94
C GLU A 53 13.06 3.56 5.76
N LEU A 54 13.45 3.93 4.54
CA LEU A 54 14.76 4.55 4.28
C LEU A 54 14.89 5.97 4.85
N ARG A 55 13.77 6.66 5.10
CA ARG A 55 13.74 8.07 5.54
C ARG A 55 13.44 8.24 7.03
N SER A 56 13.04 7.18 7.72
CA SER A 56 12.81 7.13 9.17
C SER A 56 14.08 6.81 9.95
#